data_AF-A0A8T3X7D9-F1
#
_entry.id   AF-A0A8T3X7D9-F1
#
_cell.length_a   1.000
_cell.length_b   1.000
_cell.length_c   1.000
_cell.angle_alpha   90.00
_cell.angle_beta   90.00
_cell.angle_gamma   90.00
#
_symmetry.space_group_name_H-M   'P 1'
#
loop_
_entity.id
_entity.type
_entity.pdbx_description
1 polymer ?
#
loop_
_entity_poly.entity_id
_entity_poly.type
_entity_poly.pdbx_seq_one_letter_code
_entity_poly.pdbx_strand_id
1 'polypeptide(L)' 'MANNIPVTMKLSGNGYKKLRGVMKKLGFNNEDLFLKYCVLRTIRPKVSSETKKEIDWEVRKIQAARTGR' A
#
# COMPACT_ATOMS: atom_id res chain seq x y z
N MET A 1 12.68 -11.32 -17.49
CA MET A 1 11.94 -10.04 -17.50
C MET A 1 10.60 -10.32 -16.81
N ALA A 2 10.31 -9.67 -15.68
CA ALA A 2 9.06 -9.93 -14.96
C ALA A 2 7.88 -9.37 -15.77
N ASN A 3 6.95 -10.24 -16.16
CA ASN A 3 5.71 -9.83 -16.79
C ASN A 3 4.87 -9.06 -15.76
N ASN A 4 4.86 -7.73 -15.84
CA ASN A 4 3.98 -6.88 -15.04
C ASN A 4 2.55 -7.00 -15.58
N ILE A 5 1.87 -8.09 -15.24
CA ILE A 5 0.42 -8.22 -15.46
C ILE A 5 -0.25 -7.30 -14.43
N PRO A 6 -0.98 -6.25 -14.86
CA PRO A 6 -1.65 -5.36 -13.93
C PRO A 6 -2.73 -6.14 -13.18
N VAL A 7 -2.54 -6.34 -11.87
CA VAL A 7 -3.57 -6.95 -11.02
C VAL A 7 -4.64 -5.91 -10.75
N THR A 8 -5.80 -6.04 -11.41
CA THR A 8 -6.96 -5.18 -11.15
C THR A 8 -7.74 -5.72 -9.97
N MET A 9 -7.79 -4.97 -8.86
CA MET A 9 -8.67 -5.28 -7.74
C MET A 9 -10.13 -5.06 -8.15
N LYS A 10 -10.99 -6.07 -7.97
CA LYS A 10 -12.44 -5.97 -8.21
C LYS A 10 -13.18 -6.07 -6.88
N LEU A 11 -13.86 -4.99 -6.49
CA LEU A 11 -14.71 -4.94 -5.29
C LEU A 11 -16.15 -4.60 -5.66
N SER A 12 -17.10 -4.94 -4.80
CA SER A 12 -18.46 -4.41 -4.90
C SER A 12 -18.46 -2.89 -4.69
N GLY A 13 -19.51 -2.19 -5.14
CA GLY A 13 -19.64 -0.74 -4.92
C GLY A 13 -19.55 -0.35 -3.43
N ASN A 14 -20.11 -1.16 -2.53
CA ASN A 14 -19.97 -0.98 -1.09
C ASN A 14 -18.54 -1.26 -0.59
N GLY A 15 -17.83 -2.21 -1.22
CA GLY A 15 -16.42 -2.47 -0.96
C GLY A 15 -15.55 -1.24 -1.27
N TYR A 16 -15.73 -0.61 -2.43
CA TYR A 16 -15.02 0.62 -2.78
C TYR A 16 -15.34 1.79 -1.84
N LYS A 17 -16.60 1.95 -1.41
CA LYS A 17 -16.97 2.97 -0.41
C LYS A 17 -16.22 2.79 0.91
N LYS A 18 -16.16 1.56 1.42
CA LYS A 18 -15.41 1.23 2.64
C LYS A 18 -13.91 1.47 2.46
N LEU A 19 -13.35 1.03 1.33
CA LEU A 19 -11.94 1.25 0.96
C LEU A 19 -11.59 2.75 0.99
N ARG A 20 -12.37 3.59 0.29
CA ARG A 20 -12.18 5.05 0.28
C ARG A 20 -12.27 5.66 1.67
N GLY A 21 -13.18 5.18 2.52
CA GLY A 21 -13.28 5.60 3.91
C GLY A 21 -12.01 5.28 4.71
N VAL A 22 -11.45 4.08 4.54
CA VAL A 22 -10.19 3.68 5.19
C VAL A 22 -9.00 4.49 4.66
N MET A 23 -8.90 4.66 3.34
CA MET A 23 -7.88 5.48 2.70
C MET A 23 -7.87 6.90 3.27
N LYS A 24 -9.05 7.54 3.35
CA LYS A 24 -9.20 8.90 3.92
C LYS A 24 -8.76 8.96 5.39
N LYS A 25 -9.18 8.00 6.22
CA LYS A 25 -8.77 7.92 7.63
C LYS A 25 -7.26 7.80 7.81
N LEU A 26 -6.59 7.15 6.88
CA LEU A 26 -5.13 6.95 6.90
C LEU A 26 -4.35 8.01 6.10
N GLY A 27 -5.03 9.01 5.54
CA GLY A 27 -4.41 10.11 4.78
C GLY A 27 -3.94 9.74 3.38
N PHE A 28 -4.53 8.72 2.75
CA PHE A 28 -4.21 8.34 1.37
C PHE A 28 -5.23 8.88 0.38
N ASN A 29 -4.75 9.62 -0.62
CA ASN A 29 -5.54 10.05 -1.77
C ASN A 29 -5.35 9.15 -3.00
N ASN A 30 -4.24 8.41 -3.05
CA ASN A 30 -3.88 7.50 -4.14
C ASN A 30 -4.08 6.04 -3.70
N GLU A 31 -4.88 5.29 -4.47
CA GLU A 31 -5.23 3.89 -4.19
C GLU A 31 -4.03 2.95 -4.35
N ASP A 32 -3.19 3.17 -5.37
CA ASP A 32 -1.98 2.37 -5.59
C ASP A 32 -0.99 2.50 -4.44
N LEU A 33 -0.78 3.73 -3.93
CA LEU A 33 0.04 3.96 -2.74
C LEU A 33 -0.53 3.30 -1.49
N PHE A 34 -1.86 3.33 -1.33
CA PHE A 34 -2.53 2.66 -0.22
C PHE A 34 -2.37 1.14 -0.30
N LEU A 35 -2.57 0.54 -1.48
CA LEU A 35 -2.41 -0.90 -1.67
C LEU A 35 -0.98 -1.36 -1.44
N LYS A 36 0.02 -0.61 -1.96
CA LYS A 36 1.44 -0.86 -1.67
C LYS A 36 1.73 -0.83 -0.17
N TYR A 37 1.21 0.16 0.55
CA TYR A 37 1.34 0.25 2.00
C TYR A 37 0.70 -0.96 2.72
N CYS A 38 -0.50 -1.37 2.31
CA CYS A 38 -1.18 -2.54 2.88
C CYS A 38 -0.38 -3.82 2.65
N VAL A 39 0.12 -4.03 1.43
CA VAL A 39 0.96 -5.18 1.10
C VAL A 39 2.22 -5.20 1.95
N LEU A 40 2.96 -4.09 2.02
CA LEU A 40 4.20 -3.99 2.79
C LEU A 40 3.99 -4.17 4.30
N ARG A 41 2.84 -3.77 4.86
CA ARG A 41 2.53 -4.00 6.29
C ARG A 41 1.98 -5.39 6.57
N THR A 42 1.23 -5.98 5.65
CA THR A 42 0.55 -7.27 5.85
C THR A 42 1.49 -8.43 5.56
N ILE A 43 2.30 -8.31 4.52
CA ILE A 43 3.45 -9.17 4.31
C ILE A 43 4.50 -8.73 5.33
N ARG A 44 4.31 -9.07 6.61
CA ARG A 44 5.43 -9.18 7.56
C ARG A 44 6.12 -10.48 7.20
N PRO A 45 7.14 -10.47 6.36
CA PRO A 45 7.65 -11.72 5.87
C PRO A 45 8.55 -12.30 6.96
N LYS A 46 8.68 -13.64 7.00
CA LYS A 46 9.85 -14.30 7.58
C LYS A 46 11.10 -14.02 6.72
N VAL A 47 11.34 -12.75 6.36
CA VAL A 47 12.50 -12.32 5.59
C VAL A 47 13.65 -11.95 6.50
N SER A 48 14.83 -11.91 5.91
CA SER A 48 16.06 -11.45 6.54
C SER A 48 15.91 -10.02 7.09
N SER A 49 16.82 -9.67 8.01
CA SER A 49 16.90 -8.32 8.58
C SER A 49 17.08 -7.24 7.52
N GLU A 50 17.73 -7.55 6.39
CA GLU A 50 17.97 -6.63 5.27
C GLU A 50 16.68 -6.29 4.52
N THR A 51 15.92 -7.29 4.09
CA THR A 51 14.63 -7.06 3.42
C THR A 51 13.63 -6.36 4.34
N LYS A 52 13.70 -6.57 5.67
CA LYS A 52 12.89 -5.78 6.63
C LYS A 52 13.26 -4.29 6.59
N LYS A 53 14.55 -3.95 6.54
CA LYS A 53 15.00 -2.56 6.44
C LYS A 53 14.53 -1.92 5.13
N GLU A 54 14.57 -2.66 4.02
CA GLU A 54 14.06 -2.20 2.73
C GLU A 54 12.54 -1.94 2.78
N ILE A 55 11.77 -2.88 3.32
CA ILE A 55 10.32 -2.72 3.52
C ILE A 55 10.02 -1.51 4.40
N ASP A 56 10.71 -1.35 5.53
CA ASP A 56 10.54 -0.22 6.43
C ASP A 56 10.90 1.11 5.74
N TRP A 57 11.93 1.12 4.92
CA TRP A 57 12.33 2.30 4.14
C TRP A 57 11.29 2.66 3.07
N GLU A 58 10.74 1.67 2.35
CA GLU A 58 9.64 1.88 1.40
C GLU A 58 8.37 2.38 2.10
N VAL A 59 8.01 1.81 3.25
CA VAL A 59 6.87 2.28 4.05
C VAL A 59 7.06 3.73 4.48
N ARG A 60 8.28 4.12 4.91
CA ARG A 60 8.59 5.51 5.29
C ARG A 60 8.47 6.47 4.11
N LYS A 61 8.95 6.08 2.92
CA LYS A 61 8.79 6.90 1.70
C LYS A 61 7.33 7.08 1.32
N ILE A 62 6.56 6.00 1.35
CA ILE A 62 5.11 6.07 1.09
C ILE A 62 4.45 6.98 2.13
N GLN A 63 4.84 6.88 3.41
CA GLN A 63 4.33 7.75 4.47
C GLN A 63 4.69 9.23 4.27
N ALA A 64 5.90 9.55 3.83
CA ALA A 64 6.31 10.92 3.51
C ALA A 64 5.53 11.49 2.30
N ALA A 65 5.24 10.64 1.31
CA ALA A 65 4.41 11.01 0.16
C ALA A 65 2.91 11.13 0.49
N ARG A 66 2.46 10.75 1.70
CA ARG A 66 1.06 10.95 2.14
C ARG A 66 0.71 12.42 2.30
N THR A 67 1.69 13.25 2.63
CA THR A 67 1.52 14.68 2.85
C THR A 67 1.84 15.45 1.58
N GLY A 68 0.87 15.50 0.67
CA GLY A 68 0.72 16.67 -0.19
C GLY A 68 0.13 17.80 0.64
N ARG A 69 0.98 18.54 1.35
CA ARG A 69 0.69 19.86 1.88
C ARG A 69 1.72 20.82 1.31
#